data_AF-A0A0N8VYD2-F1
#
_entry.id   AF-A0A0N8VYD2-F1
#
_cell.length_a   1.000
_cell.length_b   1.000
_cell.length_c   1.000
_cell.angle_alpha   90.00
_cell.angle_beta   90.00
_cell.angle_gamma   90.00
#
_symmetry.space_group_name_H-M   'P 1'
#
loop_
_entity.id
_entity.type
_entity.pdbx_description
1 polymer ?
#
loop_
_entity_poly.entity_id
_entity_poly.type
_entity_poly.pdbx_seq_one_letter_code
_entity_poly.pdbx_strand_id
1 'polypeptide(L)'
;MTVEKTYPVSDLKQILARLRAMVDATDTPYQTRRFDAFGIEAVQVDYDQLTQIWTVHEHREVRQFQFDDIDLVAIEVYDVLHDFKLIF
;
A
#
# COMPACT_ATOMS: atom_id res chain seq x y z
N MET A 1 33.91 0.62 -20.20
CA MET A 1 32.52 1.13 -20.08
C MET A 1 31.78 0.17 -19.17
N THR A 2 31.53 0.56 -17.93
CA THR A 2 30.75 -0.25 -16.99
C THR A 2 29.28 0.05 -17.29
N VAL A 3 28.53 -0.96 -17.71
CA VAL A 3 27.09 -0.81 -17.90
C VAL A 3 26.45 -0.79 -16.51
N GLU A 4 26.01 0.38 -16.06
CA GLU A 4 25.18 0.47 -14.87
C GLU A 4 23.87 -0.26 -15.14
N LYS A 5 23.59 -1.28 -14.33
CA LYS A 5 22.36 -2.06 -14.44
C LYS A 5 21.25 -1.28 -13.72
N THR A 6 20.47 -0.52 -14.47
CA THR A 6 19.30 0.20 -13.93
C THR A 6 18.20 -0.80 -13.63
N TYR A 7 17.93 -1.06 -12.35
CA TYR A 7 16.79 -1.85 -11.93
C TYR A 7 15.54 -0.96 -11.87
N PRO A 8 14.36 -1.45 -12.32
CA PRO A 8 13.11 -0.73 -12.11
C PRO A 8 12.87 -0.49 -10.61
N VAL A 9 12.18 0.60 -10.28
CA VAL A 9 11.87 0.93 -8.89
C VAL A 9 11.03 -0.20 -8.29
N SER A 10 11.50 -0.77 -7.18
CA SER A 10 10.80 -1.85 -6.47
C SER A 10 9.36 -1.45 -6.13
N ASP A 11 8.41 -2.35 -6.35
CA ASP A 11 6.99 -2.17 -6.02
C ASP A 11 6.81 -1.76 -4.54
N LEU A 12 7.56 -2.39 -3.63
CA LEU A 12 7.51 -2.05 -2.21
C LEU A 12 7.95 -0.62 -1.93
N LYS A 13 8.97 -0.10 -2.65
CA LYS A 13 9.38 1.30 -2.54
C LYS A 13 8.30 2.26 -3.02
N GLN A 14 7.57 1.89 -4.08
CA GLN A 14 6.46 2.68 -4.60
C GLN A 14 5.28 2.70 -3.63
N ILE A 15 4.96 1.55 -3.03
CA ILE A 15 3.92 1.42 -2.00
C ILE A 15 4.27 2.29 -0.79
N LEU A 16 5.47 2.13 -0.23
CA LEU A 16 5.94 2.93 0.91
C LEU A 16 5.93 4.43 0.62
N ALA A 17 6.32 4.86 -0.58
CA ALA A 17 6.26 6.27 -0.95
C ALA A 17 4.83 6.82 -0.91
N ARG A 18 3.84 6.03 -1.36
CA ARG A 18 2.43 6.42 -1.31
C ARG A 18 1.88 6.44 0.11
N LEU A 19 2.27 5.48 0.94
CA LEU A 19 1.87 5.44 2.36
C LEU A 19 2.48 6.62 3.13
N ARG A 20 3.77 6.94 2.92
CA ARG A 20 4.40 8.13 3.55
C ARG A 20 3.71 9.42 3.15
N ALA A 21 3.28 9.55 1.90
CA ALA A 21 2.49 10.70 1.48
C ALA A 21 1.15 10.84 2.22
N MET A 22 0.59 9.77 2.78
CA MET A 22 -0.59 9.83 3.68
C MET A 22 -0.21 10.34 5.07
N VAL A 23 0.97 9.99 5.57
CA VAL A 23 1.49 10.51 6.85
C VAL A 23 1.79 12.00 6.75
N ASP A 24 2.39 12.43 5.65
CA ASP A 24 2.81 13.82 5.42
C ASP A 24 1.66 14.73 4.97
N ALA A 25 0.47 14.18 4.72
CA ALA A 25 -0.68 14.94 4.26
C ALA A 25 -1.20 15.89 5.34
N THR A 26 -1.43 17.15 4.99
CA THR A 26 -1.89 18.20 5.93
C THR A 26 -3.31 18.67 5.69
N ASP A 27 -4.02 18.08 4.73
CA ASP A 27 -5.37 18.45 4.32
C ASP A 27 -6.45 17.85 5.23
N THR A 28 -6.33 16.57 5.57
CA THR A 28 -7.22 15.85 6.49
C THR A 28 -6.44 14.85 7.35
N PRO A 29 -6.77 14.71 8.65
CA PRO A 29 -6.14 13.72 9.52
C PRO A 29 -6.51 12.28 9.16
N TYR A 30 -7.61 12.05 8.43
CA TYR A 30 -7.99 10.75 7.91
C TYR A 30 -7.68 10.67 6.41
N GLN A 31 -6.82 9.74 6.01
CA GLN A 31 -6.38 9.55 4.63
C GLN A 31 -6.82 8.19 4.11
N THR A 32 -7.28 8.16 2.86
CA THR A 32 -7.63 6.92 2.15
C THR A 32 -6.84 6.82 0.84
N ARG A 33 -6.31 5.63 0.54
CA ARG A 33 -5.66 5.30 -0.74
C ARG A 33 -6.07 3.92 -1.22
N ARG A 34 -6.25 3.80 -2.53
CA ARG A 34 -6.57 2.52 -3.19
C ARG A 34 -5.40 2.05 -4.03
N PHE A 35 -5.21 0.75 -4.08
CA PHE A 35 -4.21 0.11 -4.92
C PHE A 35 -4.92 -0.90 -5.83
N ASP A 36 -4.68 -0.70 -7.12
CA ASP A 36 -5.37 -1.44 -8.17
C ASP A 36 -4.38 -2.36 -8.88
N ALA A 37 -4.87 -3.52 -9.32
CA ALA A 37 -4.18 -4.42 -10.23
C ALA A 37 -5.09 -4.69 -11.43
N PHE A 38 -4.57 -4.52 -12.65
CA PHE A 38 -5.35 -4.65 -13.90
C PHE A 38 -6.61 -3.78 -13.97
N GLY A 39 -6.60 -2.62 -13.28
CA GLY A 39 -7.75 -1.71 -13.21
C GLY A 39 -8.86 -2.17 -12.26
N ILE A 40 -8.61 -3.23 -11.47
CA ILE A 40 -9.49 -3.71 -10.41
C ILE A 40 -8.89 -3.31 -9.07
N GLU A 41 -9.70 -2.67 -8.22
CA GLU A 41 -9.33 -2.31 -6.86
C GLU A 41 -9.10 -3.60 -6.04
N ALA A 42 -7.86 -3.83 -5.63
CA ALA A 42 -7.48 -5.02 -4.86
C ALA A 42 -7.51 -4.73 -3.36
N VAL A 43 -6.98 -3.57 -2.96
CA VAL A 43 -6.87 -3.17 -1.56
C VAL A 43 -7.10 -1.67 -1.37
N GLN A 44 -7.79 -1.32 -0.29
CA GLN A 44 -7.89 0.06 0.21
C GLN A 44 -7.13 0.16 1.53
N VAL A 45 -6.37 1.24 1.70
CA VAL A 45 -5.65 1.57 2.93
C VAL A 45 -6.18 2.89 3.46
N ASP A 46 -6.62 2.85 4.71
CA ASP A 46 -7.00 4.01 5.49
C ASP A 46 -5.96 4.28 6.58
N TYR A 47 -5.68 5.55 6.85
CA TYR A 47 -4.78 5.98 7.91
C TYR A 47 -5.41 7.10 8.72
N ASP A 48 -5.52 6.87 10.02
CA ASP A 48 -5.92 7.89 10.99
C ASP A 48 -4.68 8.47 11.66
N GLN A 49 -4.32 9.71 11.31
CA GLN A 49 -3.17 10.42 11.85
C GLN A 49 -3.29 10.69 13.37
N LEU A 50 -4.51 10.74 13.93
CA LEU A 50 -4.70 10.99 15.36
C LEU A 50 -4.32 9.78 16.20
N THR A 51 -4.74 8.59 15.74
CA THR A 51 -4.47 7.32 16.43
C THR A 51 -3.21 6.62 15.93
N GLN A 52 -2.68 7.06 14.78
CA GLN A 52 -1.57 6.44 14.04
C GLN A 52 -1.86 4.99 13.65
N ILE A 53 -3.14 4.64 13.48
CA ILE A 53 -3.57 3.31 13.08
C ILE A 53 -3.86 3.29 11.59
N TRP A 54 -3.30 2.27 10.94
CA TRP A 54 -3.59 1.90 9.57
C TRP A 54 -4.68 0.84 9.54
N THR A 55 -5.59 0.95 8.60
CA THR A 55 -6.58 -0.08 8.31
C THR A 55 -6.44 -0.51 6.86
N VAL A 56 -6.18 -1.79 6.63
CA VAL A 56 -6.09 -2.40 5.30
C VAL A 56 -7.37 -3.18 5.04
N HIS A 57 -8.05 -2.86 3.94
CA HIS A 57 -9.27 -3.52 3.48
C HIS A 57 -8.97 -4.33 2.22
N GLU A 58 -9.08 -5.65 2.33
CA GLU A 58 -8.93 -6.57 1.21
C GLU A 58 -10.31 -6.90 0.63
N HIS A 59 -10.60 -6.34 -0.55
CA HIS A 59 -11.95 -6.42 -1.12
C HIS A 59 -12.34 -7.83 -1.56
N ARG A 60 -11.37 -8.66 -1.93
CA ARG A 60 -11.65 -10.02 -2.41
C ARG A 60 -11.97 -11.00 -1.29
N GLU A 61 -11.26 -10.92 -0.17
CA GLU A 61 -11.49 -11.81 0.98
C GLU A 61 -12.50 -11.22 1.98
N VAL A 62 -12.89 -9.95 1.78
CA VAL A 62 -13.74 -9.18 2.71
C VAL A 62 -13.12 -9.17 4.10
N ARG A 63 -11.80 -8.97 4.14
CA ARG A 63 -11.01 -8.93 5.36
C ARG A 63 -10.54 -7.51 5.64
N GLN A 64 -10.37 -7.24 6.93
CA GLN A 64 -9.83 -5.99 7.42
C GLN A 64 -8.77 -6.28 8.47
N PHE A 65 -7.63 -5.63 8.33
CA PHE A 65 -6.52 -5.72 9.26
C PHE A 65 -6.16 -4.33 9.77
N GLN A 66 -5.68 -4.26 11.01
CA GLN A 66 -5.18 -3.03 11.61
C GLN A 66 -3.71 -3.18 11.96
N PHE A 67 -2.96 -2.12 11.70
CA PHE A 67 -1.52 -2.08 11.93
C PHE A 67 -1.13 -0.75 12.57
N ASP A 68 -0.10 -0.79 13.40
CA ASP A 68 0.59 0.37 13.97
C ASP A 68 1.94 0.65 13.29
N ASP A 69 2.36 -0.20 12.36
CA ASP A 69 3.62 -0.10 11.62
C ASP A 69 3.38 0.00 10.10
N ILE A 70 3.89 1.08 9.49
CA ILE A 70 3.79 1.36 8.06
C ILE A 70 4.51 0.31 7.19
N ASP A 71 5.59 -0.30 7.69
CA ASP A 71 6.33 -1.31 6.94
C ASP A 71 5.52 -2.62 6.85
N LEU A 72 4.78 -2.98 7.90
CA LEU A 72 3.85 -4.12 7.87
C LEU A 72 2.70 -3.88 6.90
N VAL A 73 2.14 -2.66 6.87
CA VAL A 73 1.11 -2.26 5.90
C VAL A 73 1.63 -2.38 4.47
N ALA A 74 2.88 -1.96 4.23
CA ALA A 74 3.49 -2.05 2.91
C ALA A 74 3.68 -3.50 2.44
N ILE A 75 4.06 -4.41 3.36
CA ILE A 75 4.16 -5.84 3.08
C ILE A 75 2.78 -6.41 2.74
N GLU A 76 1.75 -6.14 3.55
CA GLU A 76 0.39 -6.64 3.31
C GLU A 76 -0.16 -6.17 1.95
N VAL A 77 -0.02 -4.87 1.64
CA VAL A 77 -0.43 -4.33 0.34
C VAL A 77 0.34 -5.00 -0.81
N TYR A 78 1.64 -5.24 -0.64
CA TYR A 78 2.44 -5.92 -1.66
C TYR A 78 1.97 -7.36 -1.87
N ASP A 79 1.76 -8.11 -0.80
CA ASP A 79 1.34 -9.51 -0.85
C ASP A 79 -0.03 -9.64 -1.50
N VAL A 80 -1.02 -8.83 -1.11
CA VAL A 80 -2.35 -8.82 -1.73
C VAL A 80 -2.27 -8.50 -3.22
N LEU A 81 -1.48 -7.49 -3.63
CA LEU A 81 -1.29 -7.15 -5.04
C LEU A 81 -0.56 -8.25 -5.81
N HIS A 82 0.41 -8.92 -5.18
CA HIS A 82 1.16 -10.01 -5.77
C HIS A 82 0.27 -11.23 -5.99
N ASP A 83 -0.47 -11.64 -4.96
CA ASP A 83 -1.41 -12.76 -5.01
C ASP A 83 -2.54 -12.49 -6.01
N PHE A 84 -3.03 -11.25 -6.09
CA PHE A 84 -3.98 -10.86 -7.12
C PHE A 84 -3.40 -11.10 -8.52
N LYS A 85 -2.14 -10.72 -8.77
CA LYS A 85 -1.46 -10.94 -10.06
C LYS A 85 -1.15 -12.41 -10.38
N LEU A 86 -1.11 -13.29 -9.39
CA LEU A 86 -0.90 -14.73 -9.63
C LEU A 86 -2.18 -15.45 -10.05
N ILE A 87 -3.34 -14.84 -9.81
CA ILE A 87 -4.65 -15.47 -10.00
C ILE A 87 -5.31 -15.01 -11.30
N PHE A 88 -4.86 -13.91 -11.88
CA PHE A 88 -5.28 -13.37 -13.18
C PHE A 88 -4.15 -13.44 -14.20
#